data_AF-A0A963Y3Q6-F1
#
_entry.id   AF-A0A963Y3Q6-F1
#
_cell.length_a   1.000
_cell.length_b   1.000
_cell.length_c   1.000
_cell.angle_alpha   90.00
_cell.angle_beta   90.00
_cell.angle_gamma   90.00
#
_symmetry.space_group_name_H-M   'P 1'
#
loop_
_entity.id
_entity.type
_entity.pdbx_description
1 polymer ?
#
loop_
_entity_poly.entity_id
_entity_poly.type
_entity_poly.pdbx_seq_one_letter_code
_entity_poly.pdbx_strand_id
1 'polypeptide(L)' 'MADDLFNSFMNGPDENGRFGDFGGRFVSETLMPLILDLEAEYEKAKTDDSFWAEMDWLWKH' A
#
# COMPACT_ATOMS: atom_id res chain seq x y z
N MET A 1 6.98 24.77 8.67
CA MET A 1 8.07 23.78 8.87
C MET A 1 8.08 23.42 10.34
N ALA A 2 7.34 22.37 10.75
CA ALA A 2 7.43 21.76 12.09
C ALA A 2 6.55 20.49 12.29
N ASP A 3 5.75 20.03 11.32
CA ASP A 3 4.77 18.96 11.60
C ASP A 3 5.15 17.54 11.14
N ASP A 4 6.28 17.35 10.44
CA ASP A 4 6.60 16.06 9.77
C ASP A 4 7.43 15.06 10.60
N LEU A 5 7.79 15.36 11.84
CA LEU A 5 8.84 14.60 12.54
C LEU A 5 8.36 13.35 13.29
N PHE A 6 7.06 13.05 13.35
CA PHE A 6 6.57 11.85 14.03
C PHE A 6 5.59 11.05 13.17
N ASN A 7 6.06 9.89 12.70
CA ASN A 7 5.21 8.85 12.16
C ASN A 7 4.21 8.41 13.24
N SER A 8 2.93 8.71 13.01
CA SER A 8 1.83 8.10 13.74
C SER A 8 1.64 6.69 13.20
N PHE A 9 1.83 5.65 14.00
CA PHE A 9 1.46 4.27 13.62
C PHE A 9 -0.04 4.08 13.35
N MET A 10 -0.87 5.10 13.61
CA MET A 10 -2.30 5.10 13.30
C MET A 10 -2.61 5.73 11.93
N ASN A 11 -1.69 6.51 11.37
CA ASN A 11 -1.84 7.12 10.06
C ASN A 11 -1.00 6.31 9.07
N GLY A 12 -1.61 5.88 7.97
CA GLY A 12 -0.91 5.15 6.90
C GLY A 12 0.19 5.99 6.23
N PRO A 13 0.85 5.43 5.20
CA PRO A 13 1.79 6.21 4.41
C PRO A 13 1.07 7.36 3.69
N ASP A 14 1.83 8.38 3.30
CA ASP A 14 1.35 9.42 2.40
C ASP A 14 1.06 8.88 0.98
N GLU A 15 0.55 9.75 0.10
CA GLU A 15 0.25 9.42 -1.30
C GLU A 15 1.47 8.91 -2.11
N ASN A 16 2.68 9.24 -1.66
CA ASN A 16 3.91 8.80 -2.29
C ASN A 16 4.43 7.48 -1.68
N GLY A 17 3.73 6.90 -0.70
CA GLY A 17 4.15 5.70 0.00
C GLY A 17 5.19 5.96 1.10
N ARG A 18 5.30 7.20 1.60
CA ARG A 18 6.24 7.57 2.65
C ARG A 18 5.59 7.61 4.02
N PHE A 19 6.32 7.11 5.01
CA PHE A 19 6.10 7.32 6.43
C PHE A 19 7.12 8.36 6.90
N GLY A 20 6.73 9.63 6.87
CA GLY A 20 7.63 10.75 7.18
C GLY A 20 8.82 10.73 6.23
N ASP A 21 10.03 10.67 6.77
CA ASP A 21 11.26 10.66 5.97
C ASP A 21 11.55 9.32 5.25
N PHE A 22 10.82 8.25 5.57
CA PHE A 22 11.14 6.89 5.13
C PHE A 22 10.09 6.32 4.17
N GLY A 23 10.49 5.37 3.31
CA GLY A 23 9.60 4.73 2.34
C GLY A 23 9.67 5.39 0.95
N GLY A 24 8.57 5.40 0.22
CA GLY A 24 8.51 5.84 -1.17
C GLY A 24 8.89 4.76 -2.18
N ARG A 25 8.89 5.13 -3.46
CA ARG A 25 9.08 4.21 -4.60
C ARG A 25 10.41 4.49 -5.30
N PHE A 26 11.46 3.76 -4.91
CA PHE A 26 12.79 3.84 -5.52
C PHE A 26 13.03 2.67 -6.48
N VAL A 27 12.30 2.68 -7.59
CA VAL A 27 12.34 1.64 -8.63
C VAL A 27 12.74 2.25 -9.99
N SER A 28 13.10 1.41 -10.96
CA SER A 28 13.33 1.91 -12.32
C SER A 28 12.04 2.45 -12.92
N GLU A 29 12.16 3.45 -13.80
CA GLU A 29 11.02 4.06 -14.50
C GLU A 29 10.16 3.01 -15.23
N THR A 30 10.81 2.01 -15.81
CA THR A 30 10.15 0.88 -16.50
C THR A 30 9.26 0.04 -15.61
N LEU A 31 9.48 0.03 -14.28
CA LEU A 31 8.67 -0.69 -13.31
C LEU A 31 7.53 0.15 -12.76
N MET A 32 7.60 1.48 -12.86
CA MET A 32 6.58 2.37 -12.33
C MET A 32 5.15 2.05 -12.82
N PRO A 33 4.87 1.79 -14.12
CA PRO A 33 3.51 1.46 -14.54
C PRO A 33 2.99 0.18 -13.88
N LEU A 34 3.84 -0.85 -13.72
CA LEU A 34 3.44 -2.10 -13.07
C LEU A 34 3.14 -1.93 -11.58
N ILE A 35 3.89 -1.03 -10.91
CA ILE A 35 3.63 -0.70 -9.50
C ILE A 35 2.29 0.02 -9.34
N LEU A 36 1.97 0.94 -10.26
CA LEU A 36 0.69 1.65 -10.25
C LEU A 36 -0.49 0.72 -10.54
N ASP A 37 -0.34 -0.20 -11.49
CA ASP A 37 -1.36 -1.21 -11.78
C ASP A 37 -1.59 -2.14 -10.58
N LEU A 38 -0.51 -2.58 -9.92
CA LEU A 38 -0.59 -3.40 -8.71
C LEU A 38 -1.30 -2.66 -7.58
N GLU A 39 -0.98 -1.39 -7.36
CA GLU A 39 -1.64 -0.54 -6.36
C GLU A 39 -3.14 -0.42 -6.64
N ALA A 40 -3.51 -0.21 -7.90
CA ALA A 40 -4.91 -0.10 -8.30
C ALA A 40 -5.68 -1.41 -8.08
N GLU A 41 -5.11 -2.57 -8.42
CA GLU A 41 -5.75 -3.87 -8.16
C GLU A 41 -5.79 -4.21 -6.67
N TYR A 42 -4.77 -3.82 -5.91
CA TYR A 42 -4.78 -3.98 -4.45
C TYR A 42 -5.89 -3.17 -3.79
N GLU A 43 -6.09 -1.91 -4.15
CA GLU A 43 -7.17 -1.10 -3.56
C GLU A 43 -8.56 -1.66 -3.91
N LYS A 44 -8.73 -2.29 -5.07
CA LYS A 44 -9.96 -3.04 -5.39
C LYS A 44 -10.10 -4.26 -4.47
N ALA A 45 -9.10 -5.14 -4.46
CA ALA A 45 -9.10 -6.40 -3.73
C ALA A 45 -9.29 -6.21 -2.22
N LYS A 46 -8.71 -5.14 -1.65
CA LYS A 46 -8.83 -4.77 -0.23
C LYS A 46 -10.28 -4.56 0.21
N THR A 47 -11.17 -4.18 -0.69
CA THR A 47 -12.61 -3.96 -0.43
C THR A 47 -13.51 -5.03 -1.05
N ASP A 48 -12.94 -6.07 -1.66
CA ASP A 48 -13.67 -7.14 -2.32
C ASP A 48 -13.93 -8.30 -1.35
N ASP A 49 -15.20 -8.52 -1.03
CA ASP A 49 -15.63 -9.61 -0.15
C ASP A 49 -15.26 -11.00 -0.69
N SER A 50 -15.23 -11.17 -2.02
CA SER A 50 -14.89 -12.45 -2.64
C SER A 50 -13.40 -12.78 -2.48
N PHE A 51 -12.54 -11.77 -2.58
CA PHE A 51 -11.11 -11.89 -2.32
C PHE A 51 -10.85 -12.31 -0.86
N TRP A 52 -11.52 -11.64 0.09
CA TRP A 52 -11.38 -11.99 1.50
C TRP A 52 -11.95 -13.36 1.85
N ALA A 53 -13.04 -13.79 1.21
CA ALA A 53 -13.59 -15.12 1.39
C ALA A 53 -12.60 -16.22 0.94
N GLU A 54 -11.90 -16.01 -0.17
CA GLU A 54 -10.85 -16.92 -0.64
C GLU A 54 -9.65 -16.93 0.30
N MET A 55 -9.17 -15.76 0.73
CA MET A 55 -8.08 -15.62 1.70
C MET A 55 -8.40 -16.33 3.02
N ASP A 56 -9.60 -16.14 3.55
CA ASP A 56 -10.07 -16.79 4.78
C ASP A 56 -10.13 -18.31 4.66
N TRP A 57 -10.44 -18.82 3.47
CA TRP A 57 -10.42 -20.25 3.22
C TRP A 57 -8.99 -20.79 3.19
N LEU A 58 -8.08 -20.11 2.48
CA LEU A 58 -6.67 -20.45 2.36
C LEU A 58 -5.91 -20.40 3.68
N TRP A 59 -6.28 -19.49 4.59
CA TRP A 59 -5.62 -19.40 5.91
C TRP A 59 -6.03 -20.50 6.89
N LYS A 60 -7.15 -21.18 6.64
CA LYS A 60 -7.71 -22.22 7.54
C LYS A 60 -7.31 -23.64 7.16
N HIS A 61 -6.81 -23.86 5.95
CA HIS A 61 -6.51 -25.19 5.38
C HIS A 61 -5.08 -25.28 4.89
#